data_AF-A0A2C1K7C8-F1
#
_entry.id   AF-A0A2C1K7C8-F1
#
_cell.length_a   1.000
_cell.length_b   1.000
_cell.length_c   1.000
_cell.angle_alpha   90.00
_cell.angle_beta   90.00
_cell.angle_gamma   90.00
#
_symmetry.space_group_name_H-M   'P 1'
#
loop_
_entity.id
_entity.type
_entity.pdbx_description
1 polymer ?
#
loop_
_entity_poly.entity_id
_entity_poly.type
_entity_poly.pdbx_seq_one_letter_code
_entity_poly.pdbx_strand_id
1 'polypeptide(L)'
;MGIFYLFLFILIILQIKFAITIKLAVRKLEKNQITQELAENFLKKIKSVWWVPYTTKYFNLMRKGYTLIYVSQEVSEETKKKLRSMMKFRLVKGI
;
A
#
# COMPACT_ATOMS: atom_id res chain seq x y z
N MET A 1 -16.95 4.12 -29.66
CA MET A 1 -17.35 4.85 -28.44
C MET A 1 -17.60 3.92 -27.25
N GLY A 2 -18.47 2.89 -27.34
CA GLY A 2 -18.83 2.05 -26.17
C GLY A 2 -17.67 1.34 -25.46
N ILE A 3 -16.71 0.77 -26.20
CA ILE A 3 -15.54 0.06 -25.62
C ILE A 3 -14.65 1.00 -24.79
N PHE A 4 -14.51 2.25 -25.23
CA PHE A 4 -13.71 3.26 -24.53
C PHE A 4 -14.31 3.61 -23.16
N TYR A 5 -15.64 3.81 -23.10
CA TYR A 5 -16.33 4.06 -21.83
C TYR A 5 -16.28 2.86 -20.89
N LEU A 6 -16.40 1.64 -21.43
CA LEU A 6 -16.29 0.41 -20.63
C LEU A 6 -14.89 0.25 -20.04
N PHE A 7 -13.85 0.56 -20.81
CA PHE A 7 -12.47 0.59 -20.34
C PHE A 7 -12.27 1.65 -19.23
N LEU A 8 -12.77 2.87 -19.42
CA LEU A 8 -12.73 3.94 -18.42
C LEU A 8 -13.43 3.53 -17.12
N PHE A 9 -14.59 2.87 -17.22
CA PHE A 9 -15.34 2.37 -16.07
C PHE A 9 -14.55 1.31 -15.29
N ILE A 10 -13.90 0.37 -15.98
CA ILE A 10 -13.01 -0.63 -15.36
C ILE A 10 -11.85 0.04 -14.61
N LEU A 11 -11.23 1.06 -15.21
CA LEU A 11 -10.15 1.80 -14.54
C LEU A 11 -10.63 2.46 -13.25
N ILE A 12 -11.81 3.09 -13.26
CA ILE A 12 -12.38 3.73 -12.07
C ILE A 12 -12.62 2.70 -10.95
N ILE A 13 -13.22 1.55 -11.28
CA ILE A 13 -13.43 0.46 -10.31
C ILE A 13 -12.10 0.00 -9.72
N LEU A 14 -11.07 -0.15 -10.56
CA LEU A 14 -9.74 -0.57 -10.13
C LEU A 14 -9.11 0.45 -9.16
N GLN A 15 -9.22 1.75 -9.46
CA GLN A 15 -8.73 2.82 -8.58
C GLN A 15 -9.42 2.79 -7.20
N ILE A 16 -10.73 2.58 -7.16
CA ILE A 16 -11.50 2.48 -5.91
C ILE A 16 -11.04 1.25 -5.11
N LYS A 17 -10.88 0.09 -5.75
CA LYS A 17 -10.42 -1.14 -5.10
C LYS A 17 -9.01 -0.97 -4.50
N PHE A 18 -8.10 -0.33 -5.22
CA PHE A 18 -6.76 -0.04 -4.72
C PHE A 18 -6.78 0.93 -3.54
N ALA A 19 -7.56 2.00 -3.63
CA ALA A 19 -7.77 2.95 -2.54
C ALA A 19 -8.26 2.28 -1.25
N ILE A 20 -9.27 1.41 -1.36
CA ILE A 20 -9.84 0.67 -0.23
C ILE A 20 -8.79 -0.28 0.36
N THR A 21 -8.07 -1.00 -0.50
CA THR A 21 -7.04 -1.97 -0.07
C THR A 21 -5.95 -1.29 0.76
N ILE A 22 -5.41 -0.16 0.28
CA ILE A 22 -4.40 0.63 1.03
C ILE A 22 -4.98 1.05 2.39
N LYS A 23 -6.18 1.64 2.40
CA LYS A 23 -6.81 2.15 3.62
C LYS A 23 -7.01 1.05 4.65
N LEU A 24 -7.52 -0.11 4.24
CA LEU A 24 -7.75 -1.24 5.13
C LEU A 24 -6.45 -1.88 5.63
N ALA A 25 -5.44 -1.99 4.76
CA ALA A 25 -4.14 -2.53 5.13
C ALA A 25 -3.45 -1.66 6.20
N VAL A 26 -3.44 -0.34 6.01
CA VAL A 26 -2.87 0.62 6.98
C VAL A 26 -3.68 0.63 8.27
N ARG A 27 -5.01 0.65 8.20
CA ARG A 27 -5.87 0.60 9.39
C ARG A 27 -5.66 -0.68 10.21
N LYS A 28 -5.34 -1.80 9.56
CA LYS A 28 -4.99 -3.05 10.26
C LYS A 28 -3.67 -2.89 11.03
N LEU A 29 -2.66 -2.23 10.46
CA LEU A 29 -1.42 -1.93 11.17
C LEU A 29 -1.65 -1.01 12.38
N GLU A 30 -2.51 0.01 12.24
CA GLU A 30 -2.77 0.96 13.35
C GLU A 30 -3.48 0.33 14.55
N LYS A 31 -4.28 -0.71 14.32
CA LYS A 31 -5.12 -1.34 15.34
C LYS A 31 -4.46 -2.51 16.05
N ASN A 32 -3.34 -3.01 15.55
CA ASN A 32 -2.72 -4.24 16.03
C ASN A 32 -1.24 -3.99 16.33
N GLN A 33 -0.67 -4.82 17.19
CA GLN A 33 0.78 -4.87 17.38
C GLN A 33 1.47 -5.32 16.08
N ILE A 34 2.59 -4.67 15.74
CA ILE A 34 3.26 -4.85 14.46
C ILE A 34 4.27 -5.97 14.56
N THR A 35 3.78 -7.19 14.33
CA THR A 35 4.59 -8.41 14.23
C THR A 35 5.13 -8.61 12.80
N GLN A 36 6.13 -9.49 12.65
CA GLN A 36 6.63 -9.92 11.33
C GLN A 36 5.50 -10.42 10.41
N GLU A 37 4.60 -11.26 10.93
CA GLU A 37 3.49 -11.82 10.15
C GLU A 37 2.54 -10.72 9.65
N LEU A 38 2.27 -9.72 10.50
CA LEU A 38 1.42 -8.60 10.10
C LEU A 38 2.09 -7.72 9.04
N ALA A 39 3.40 -7.51 9.14
CA ALA A 39 4.17 -6.78 8.14
C ALA A 39 4.22 -7.51 6.78
N GLU A 40 4.38 -8.83 6.78
CA GLU A 40 4.33 -9.64 5.56
C GLU A 40 2.93 -9.64 4.93
N ASN A 41 1.89 -9.75 5.75
CA ASN A 41 0.50 -9.62 5.29
C ASN A 41 0.23 -8.25 4.66
N PHE A 42 0.76 -7.17 5.27
CA PHE A 42 0.70 -5.84 4.66
C PHE A 42 1.42 -5.82 3.32
N LEU A 43 2.66 -6.32 3.26
CA LEU A 43 3.46 -6.36 2.04
C LEU A 43 2.75 -7.15 0.92
N LYS A 44 2.12 -8.27 1.23
CA LYS A 44 1.30 -9.06 0.29
C LYS A 44 0.10 -8.27 -0.23
N LYS A 45 -0.63 -7.59 0.65
CA LYS A 45 -1.78 -6.75 0.26
C LYS A 45 -1.38 -5.55 -0.58
N ILE A 46 -0.25 -4.92 -0.28
CA ILE A 46 0.21 -3.78 -1.07
C ILE A 46 0.83 -4.23 -2.41
N LYS A 47 1.39 -5.44 -2.49
CA LYS A 47 1.83 -6.02 -3.77
C LYS A 47 0.70 -6.14 -4.80
N SER A 48 -0.52 -6.47 -4.37
CA SER A 48 -1.68 -6.52 -5.27
C SER A 48 -2.21 -5.14 -5.70
N VAL A 49 -1.73 -4.07 -5.05
CA VAL A 49 -1.94 -2.69 -5.49
C VAL A 49 -0.85 -2.34 -6.49
N TRP A 50 -1.16 -2.44 -7.78
CA TRP A 50 -0.21 -2.13 -8.86
C TRP A 50 0.04 -0.64 -9.00
N TRP A 51 -0.98 0.17 -8.73
CA TRP A 51 -0.90 1.61 -8.79
C TRP A 51 -1.51 2.23 -7.53
N VAL A 52 -0.79 3.17 -6.92
CA VAL A 52 -1.32 3.95 -5.81
C VAL A 52 -2.13 5.10 -6.39
N PRO A 53 -3.39 5.29 -5.98
CA PRO A 53 -4.18 6.42 -6.43
C PRO A 53 -3.43 7.73 -6.26
N TYR A 54 -3.30 8.49 -7.34
CA TYR A 54 -2.49 9.71 -7.43
C TYR A 54 -3.11 10.87 -6.64
N THR A 55 -3.17 10.69 -5.33
CA THR A 55 -3.56 11.72 -4.38
C THR A 55 -2.60 11.67 -3.21
N THR A 56 -2.27 12.85 -2.68
CA THR A 56 -1.38 13.00 -1.52
C THR A 56 -1.84 12.15 -0.34
N LYS A 57 -3.16 11.97 -0.19
CA LYS A 57 -3.77 11.14 0.84
C LYS A 57 -3.28 9.69 0.82
N TYR A 58 -3.29 9.02 -0.33
CA TYR A 58 -2.88 7.61 -0.39
C TYR A 58 -1.37 7.45 -0.33
N PHE A 59 -0.60 8.40 -0.85
CA PHE A 59 0.85 8.41 -0.62
C PHE A 59 1.19 8.56 0.87
N ASN A 60 0.49 9.45 1.59
CA ASN A 60 0.67 9.61 3.04
C ASN A 60 0.26 8.36 3.81
N LEU A 61 -0.84 7.69 3.44
CA LEU A 61 -1.24 6.42 4.05
C LEU A 61 -0.19 5.33 3.83
N MET A 62 0.34 5.22 2.62
CA MET A 62 1.41 4.28 2.30
C MET A 62 2.64 4.58 3.16
N ARG A 63 3.12 5.83 3.22
CA ARG A 63 4.23 6.24 4.10
C ARG A 63 3.98 5.91 5.56
N LYS A 64 2.75 6.12 6.04
CA LYS A 64 2.35 5.79 7.41
C LYS A 64 2.52 4.29 7.65
N GLY A 65 1.98 3.46 6.77
CA GLY A 65 2.14 2.00 6.85
C GLY A 65 3.61 1.56 6.82
N TYR A 66 4.43 2.17 5.96
CA TYR A 66 5.87 1.93 5.94
C TYR A 66 6.55 2.33 7.25
N THR A 67 6.28 3.53 7.76
CA THR A 67 6.89 4.05 8.99
C THR A 67 6.57 3.17 10.18
N LEU A 68 5.30 2.78 10.32
CA LEU A 68 4.83 1.86 11.35
C LEU A 68 5.59 0.53 11.34
N ILE A 69 5.81 -0.06 10.16
CA ILE A 69 6.58 -1.30 10.01
C ILE A 69 8.08 -1.06 10.26
N TYR A 70 8.62 0.06 9.80
CA TYR A 70 10.05 0.35 9.88
C TYR A 70 10.54 0.54 11.32
N VAL A 71 9.76 1.22 12.15
CA VAL A 71 10.09 1.46 13.57
C VAL A 71 9.87 0.23 14.46
N SER A 72 9.13 -0.78 13.99
CA SER A 72 8.93 -2.01 14.76
C SER A 72 10.23 -2.80 14.87
N GLN A 73 10.55 -3.23 16.10
CA GLN A 73 11.68 -4.11 16.41
C GLN A 73 11.36 -5.58 16.10
N GLU A 74 10.09 -5.95 16.03
CA GLU A 74 9.62 -7.32 15.77
C GLU A 74 9.64 -7.68 14.27
N VAL A 75 10.00 -6.73 13.41
CA VAL A 75 10.04 -6.92 11.96
C VAL A 75 11.49 -7.00 11.50
N SER A 76 11.80 -8.07 10.78
CA SER A 76 13.10 -8.29 10.14
C SER A 76 13.49 -7.17 9.18
N GLU A 77 14.78 -6.86 9.15
CA GLU A 77 15.35 -5.88 8.22
C GLU A 77 15.15 -6.26 6.75
N GLU A 78 15.07 -7.56 6.44
CA GLU A 78 14.75 -8.02 5.09
C GLU A 78 13.35 -7.59 4.64
N THR A 79 12.33 -7.75 5.50
CA THR A 79 10.97 -7.30 5.21
C THR A 79 10.90 -5.78 5.07
N LYS A 80 11.61 -5.03 5.90
CA LYS A 80 11.71 -3.56 5.79
C LYS A 80 12.34 -3.13 4.46
N LYS A 81 13.42 -3.80 4.02
CA LYS A 81 14.08 -3.55 2.72
C LYS A 81 13.15 -3.86 1.55
N LYS A 82 12.45 -5.01 1.58
CA LYS A 82 11.45 -5.36 0.56
C LYS A 82 10.36 -4.30 0.50
N LEU A 83 9.84 -3.86 1.65
CA LEU A 83 8.82 -2.82 1.72
C LEU A 83 9.31 -1.50 1.14
N ARG A 84 10.53 -1.07 1.48
CA ARG A 84 11.14 0.16 0.95
C ARG A 84 11.28 0.12 -0.58
N SER A 85 11.80 -0.97 -1.13
CA SER A 85 11.92 -1.15 -2.60
C SER A 85 10.56 -1.04 -3.30
N MET A 86 9.55 -1.70 -2.72
CA MET A 86 8.17 -1.75 -3.21
C MET A 86 7.50 -0.36 -3.19
N MET A 87 7.87 0.48 -2.24
CA MET A 87 7.38 1.85 -2.10
C MET A 87 8.02 2.80 -3.09
N LYS A 88 9.34 2.67 -3.34
CA LYS A 88 10.06 3.42 -4.37
C LYS A 88 9.50 3.12 -5.77
N PHE A 89 9.26 1.85 -6.08
CA PHE A 89 8.67 1.44 -7.36
C PHE A 89 7.30 2.09 -7.62
N ARG A 90 6.51 2.34 -6.57
CA ARG A 90 5.18 2.97 -6.66
C ARG A 90 5.23 4.51 -6.61
N LEU A 91 6.41 5.10 -6.72
CA LEU A 91 6.64 6.55 -6.70
C LEU A 91 6.01 7.25 -5.49
N VAL A 92 5.95 6.56 -4.36
CA VAL A 92 5.50 7.18 -3.11
C VAL A 92 6.57 8.20 -2.72
N LYS A 93 6.29 9.48 -2.99
CA LYS A 93 7.24 10.59 -2.75
C LYS A 93 7.76 10.56 -1.30
N GLY A 94 9.04 10.86 -1.05
CA GLY A 94 9.58 11.05 0.32
C GLY A 94 9.94 9.77 1.10
N ILE A 95 10.50 8.75 0.44
CA ILE A 95 10.97 7.45 1.00
C ILE A 95 12.40 7.15 0.52
#